data_AF-W1TT75-F1
#
_entry.id   AF-W1TT75-F1
#
_cell.length_a   1.000
_cell.length_b   1.000
_cell.length_c   1.000
_cell.angle_alpha   90.00
_cell.angle_beta   90.00
_cell.angle_gamma   90.00
#
_symmetry.space_group_name_H-M   'P 1'
#
loop_
_entity.id
_entity.type
_entity.pdbx_description
1 polymer ?
#
loop_
_entity_poly.entity_id
_entity_poly.type
_entity_poly.pdbx_seq_one_letter_code
_entity_poly.pdbx_strand_id
1 'polypeptide(L)'
;MDIWGLYELKLFAFCTTILSSKLYTQYTKEMINRKDFLGLFESNRYTIHTIFINGFFLAIESRHFAEAAFFENWIKAHFYKENEAYLRIVFKFAQGELLFLQGNKENGLKQMKQAVHILQLLDCQTSAEYYQNGIEKLLKEN
;
A
#
# COMPACT_ATOMS: atom_id res chain seq x y z
N MET A 1 11.03 22.51 -13.88
CA MET A 1 11.08 21.24 -14.63
C MET A 1 10.30 20.25 -13.78
N ASP A 2 9.12 19.83 -14.23
CA ASP A 2 8.24 18.96 -13.43
C ASP A 2 8.83 17.55 -13.39
N ILE A 3 9.25 17.10 -12.20
CA ILE A 3 9.94 15.81 -12.00
C ILE A 3 8.97 14.63 -12.11
N TRP A 4 7.65 14.84 -11.98
CA TRP A 4 6.68 13.74 -12.01
C TRP A 4 5.87 13.73 -13.31
N GLY A 5 6.41 13.07 -14.33
CA GLY A 5 5.64 12.56 -15.46
C GLY A 5 5.25 11.10 -15.25
N LEU A 6 4.60 10.50 -16.25
CA LEU A 6 4.19 9.09 -16.22
C LEU A 6 5.39 8.15 -15.98
N TYR A 7 6.55 8.48 -16.55
CA TYR A 7 7.76 7.66 -16.43
C TYR A 7 8.29 7.66 -14.99
N GLU A 8 8.41 8.84 -14.39
CA GLU A 8 8.94 9.00 -13.04
C GLU A 8 7.99 8.43 -11.98
N LEU A 9 6.67 8.53 -12.20
CA LEU A 9 5.68 7.85 -11.36
C LEU A 9 5.85 6.33 -11.39
N LYS A 10 6.01 5.74 -12.58
CA LYS A 10 6.23 4.29 -12.71
C LYS A 10 7.53 3.88 -12.03
N LEU A 11 8.62 4.61 -12.27
CA LEU A 11 9.91 4.32 -11.63
C LEU A 11 9.78 4.37 -10.11
N PHE A 12 9.18 5.44 -9.58
CA PHE A 12 9.01 5.64 -8.14
C PHE A 12 8.14 4.56 -7.47
N ALA A 13 7.13 4.03 -8.18
CA ALA A 13 6.31 2.93 -7.67
C ALA A 13 7.15 1.68 -7.31
N PHE A 14 8.30 1.47 -7.96
CA PHE A 14 9.20 0.33 -7.69
C PHE A 14 10.34 0.65 -6.73
N CYS A 15 10.47 1.89 -6.26
CA CYS A 15 11.62 2.31 -5.44
C CYS A 15 11.54 1.94 -3.95
N THR A 16 10.50 1.22 -3.50
CA THR A 16 10.39 0.81 -2.08
C THR A 16 11.49 -0.14 -1.62
N THR A 17 12.12 -0.87 -2.55
CA THR A 17 13.26 -1.74 -2.26
C THR A 17 14.58 -0.98 -2.11
N ILE A 18 14.61 0.30 -2.50
CA ILE A 18 15.83 1.14 -2.54
C ILE A 18 15.75 2.28 -1.52
N LEU A 19 14.57 2.85 -1.32
CA LEU A 19 14.36 4.00 -0.46
C LEU A 19 13.94 3.57 0.95
N SER A 20 14.41 4.30 1.96
CA SER A 20 13.89 4.14 3.32
C SER A 20 12.43 4.62 3.40
N SER A 21 11.66 4.08 4.33
CA SER A 21 10.26 4.49 4.58
C SER A 21 10.12 6.03 4.73
N LYS A 22 11.04 6.69 5.43
CA LYS A 22 11.03 8.15 5.62
C LYS A 22 11.27 8.90 4.31
N LEU A 23 12.27 8.48 3.53
CA LEU A 23 12.61 9.12 2.26
C LEU A 23 11.51 8.90 1.21
N TYR A 24 10.96 7.69 1.14
CA TYR A 24 9.82 7.38 0.27
C TYR A 24 8.60 8.25 0.62
N THR A 25 8.32 8.43 1.92
CA THR A 25 7.25 9.31 2.40
C THR A 25 7.49 10.76 1.99
N GLN A 26 8.73 11.25 2.10
CA GLN A 26 9.08 12.61 1.71
C GLN A 26 8.83 12.86 0.22
N TYR A 27 9.31 11.97 -0.67
CA TYR A 27 9.05 12.10 -2.11
C TYR A 27 7.57 12.00 -2.45
N THR A 28 6.81 11.16 -1.74
CA THR A 28 5.35 11.09 -1.92
C THR A 28 4.69 12.43 -1.55
N LYS A 29 5.10 13.07 -0.45
CA LYS A 29 4.60 14.40 -0.06
C LYS A 29 4.93 15.46 -1.11
N GLU A 30 6.14 15.43 -1.66
CA GLU A 30 6.55 16.35 -2.74
C GLU A 30 5.70 16.18 -4.01
N MET A 31 5.41 14.93 -4.39
CA MET A 31 4.49 14.61 -5.50
C MET A 31 3.09 15.18 -5.26
N ILE A 32 2.55 15.01 -4.06
CA ILE A 32 1.19 15.43 -3.68
C ILE A 32 1.06 16.96 -3.60
N ASN A 33 2.10 17.66 -3.17
CA ASN A 33 2.10 19.11 -3.00
C ASN A 33 2.18 19.90 -4.32
N ARG A 34 2.23 19.21 -5.46
CA ARG A 34 2.21 19.85 -6.78
C ARG A 34 0.87 20.52 -7.06
N LYS A 35 0.93 21.68 -7.73
CA LYS A 35 -0.27 22.45 -8.14
C LYS A 35 -1.18 21.66 -9.08
N ASP A 36 -0.61 20.80 -9.91
CA ASP A 36 -1.32 19.99 -10.91
C ASP A 36 -1.59 18.56 -10.43
N PHE A 37 -1.38 18.25 -9.14
CA PHE A 37 -1.51 16.90 -8.60
C PHE A 37 -2.85 16.24 -8.93
N LEU A 38 -3.97 16.97 -8.89
CA LEU A 38 -5.29 16.40 -9.22
C LEU A 38 -5.35 15.91 -10.68
N GLY A 39 -4.79 16.67 -11.63
CA GLY A 39 -4.74 16.26 -13.04
C GLY A 39 -3.78 15.09 -13.25
N LEU A 40 -2.65 15.09 -12.55
CA LEU A 40 -1.69 13.97 -12.52
C LEU A 40 -2.35 12.71 -11.95
N PHE A 41 -3.12 12.85 -10.88
CA PHE A 41 -3.83 11.78 -10.18
C PHE A 41 -4.87 11.11 -11.07
N GLU A 42 -5.80 11.87 -11.65
CA GLU A 42 -6.84 11.28 -12.50
C GLU A 42 -6.25 10.59 -13.74
N SER A 43 -5.17 11.14 -14.30
CA SER A 43 -4.51 10.57 -15.49
C SER A 43 -3.66 9.32 -15.20
N ASN A 44 -3.22 9.13 -13.94
CA ASN A 44 -2.26 8.08 -13.55
C ASN A 44 -2.72 7.30 -12.32
N ARG A 45 -4.04 7.23 -12.10
CA ARG A 45 -4.67 6.80 -10.86
C ARG A 45 -4.14 5.48 -10.33
N TYR A 46 -4.09 4.45 -11.18
CA TYR A 46 -3.61 3.12 -10.79
C TYR A 46 -2.15 3.16 -10.30
N THR A 47 -1.27 3.88 -11.00
CA THR A 47 0.14 4.03 -10.64
C THR A 47 0.29 4.76 -9.30
N ILE A 48 -0.48 5.83 -9.09
CA ILE A 48 -0.40 6.61 -7.84
C ILE A 48 -0.99 5.83 -6.66
N HIS A 49 -2.05 5.06 -6.87
CA HIS A 49 -2.52 4.13 -5.85
C HIS A 49 -1.49 3.04 -5.52
N THR A 50 -0.76 2.54 -6.52
CA THR A 50 0.34 1.60 -6.30
C THR A 50 1.44 2.24 -5.46
N ILE A 51 1.83 3.50 -5.75
CA ILE A 51 2.77 4.27 -4.92
C ILE A 51 2.29 4.36 -3.47
N PHE A 52 1.02 4.70 -3.24
CA PHE A 52 0.48 4.83 -1.89
C PHE A 52 0.45 3.50 -1.13
N ILE A 53 0.03 2.41 -1.78
CA ILE A 53 0.03 1.08 -1.17
C ILE A 53 1.46 0.63 -0.84
N ASN A 54 2.39 0.79 -1.78
CA ASN A 54 3.78 0.39 -1.58
C ASN A 54 4.43 1.19 -0.44
N GLY A 55 4.17 2.49 -0.37
CA GLY A 55 4.59 3.33 0.74
C GLY A 55 3.97 2.90 2.08
N PHE A 56 2.70 2.49 2.08
CA PHE A 56 2.02 1.98 3.26
C PHE A 56 2.67 0.70 3.79
N PHE A 57 2.89 -0.30 2.92
CA PHE A 57 3.61 -1.54 3.30
C PHE A 57 5.00 -1.24 3.83
N LEU A 58 5.78 -0.43 3.11
CA LEU A 58 7.14 -0.08 3.52
C LEU A 58 7.17 0.58 4.92
N ALA A 59 6.18 1.44 5.23
CA ALA A 59 6.06 2.07 6.54
C ALA A 59 5.66 1.07 7.64
N ILE A 60 4.76 0.12 7.34
CA ILE A 60 4.36 -0.97 8.25
C ILE A 60 5.57 -1.86 8.57
N GLU A 61 6.27 -2.35 7.55
CA GLU A 61 7.47 -3.21 7.69
C GLU A 61 8.56 -2.50 8.53
N SER A 62 8.73 -1.20 8.30
CA SER A 62 9.69 -0.36 9.04
C SER A 62 9.23 0.04 10.45
N ARG A 63 8.02 -0.35 10.88
CA ARG A 63 7.37 0.08 12.15
C ARG A 63 7.28 1.60 12.30
N HIS A 64 7.17 2.32 11.19
CA HIS A 64 7.04 3.77 11.12
C HIS A 64 5.56 4.16 11.06
N PHE A 65 4.88 4.11 12.20
CA PHE A 65 3.42 4.22 12.26
C PHE A 65 2.87 5.60 11.86
N ALA A 66 3.64 6.68 12.03
CA ALA A 66 3.21 8.01 11.60
C ALA A 66 3.15 8.10 10.06
N GLU A 67 4.14 7.54 9.38
CA GLU A 67 4.21 7.41 7.93
C GLU A 67 3.13 6.46 7.42
N ALA A 68 2.89 5.34 8.12
CA ALA A 68 1.81 4.42 7.78
C ALA A 68 0.44 5.13 7.84
N ALA A 69 0.18 5.90 8.90
CA ALA A 69 -1.04 6.69 9.03
C ALA A 69 -1.18 7.76 7.92
N PHE A 70 -0.06 8.38 7.51
CA PHE A 70 -0.05 9.31 6.38
C PHE A 70 -0.56 8.63 5.10
N PHE A 71 0.00 7.48 4.71
CA PHE A 71 -0.44 6.77 3.50
C PHE A 71 -1.87 6.27 3.62
N GLU A 72 -2.25 5.73 4.78
CA GLU A 72 -3.61 5.22 5.01
C GLU A 72 -4.66 6.32 4.82
N ASN A 73 -4.40 7.54 5.33
CA ASN A 73 -5.28 8.68 5.18
C ASN A 73 -5.43 9.10 3.71
N TRP A 74 -4.34 9.10 2.94
CA TRP A 74 -4.39 9.42 1.51
C TRP A 74 -5.18 8.40 0.69
N ILE A 75 -4.99 7.10 0.98
CA ILE A 75 -5.74 6.02 0.34
C ILE A 75 -7.24 6.15 0.66
N LYS A 76 -7.60 6.45 1.92
CA LYS A 76 -8.99 6.64 2.34
C LYS A 76 -9.63 7.88 1.72
N ALA A 77 -8.91 9.00 1.65
CA ALA A 77 -9.42 10.26 1.10
C ALA A 77 -9.67 10.18 -0.42
N HIS A 78 -8.89 9.37 -1.13
CA HIS A 78 -9.00 9.20 -2.58
C HIS A 78 -9.42 7.78 -2.93
N PHE A 79 -10.37 7.22 -2.15
CA PHE A 79 -10.66 5.80 -2.16
C PHE A 79 -10.94 5.25 -3.56
N TYR A 80 -10.57 3.98 -3.71
CA TYR A 80 -10.61 3.24 -4.96
C TYR A 80 -11.95 3.37 -5.71
N LYS A 81 -11.93 3.42 -7.05
CA LYS A 81 -13.10 3.20 -7.91
C LYS A 81 -13.50 1.71 -7.82
N GLU A 82 -14.74 1.38 -8.17
CA GLU A 82 -15.29 0.02 -8.00
C GLU A 82 -14.46 -1.04 -8.75
N ASN A 83 -13.95 -0.68 -9.92
CA ASN A 83 -13.09 -1.51 -10.76
C ASN A 83 -11.65 -1.71 -10.23
N GLU A 84 -11.28 -1.11 -9.09
CA GLU A 84 -9.95 -1.24 -8.48
C GLU A 84 -9.93 -2.30 -7.36
N ALA A 85 -10.71 -3.37 -7.51
CA ALA A 85 -10.93 -4.41 -6.50
C ALA A 85 -9.64 -5.05 -5.98
N TYR A 86 -8.68 -5.35 -6.86
CA TYR A 86 -7.38 -5.92 -6.46
C TYR A 86 -6.66 -5.03 -5.44
N LEU A 87 -6.53 -3.73 -5.73
CA LEU A 87 -5.88 -2.78 -4.84
C LEU A 87 -6.62 -2.64 -3.51
N ARG A 88 -7.96 -2.72 -3.51
CA ARG A 88 -8.77 -2.73 -2.28
C ARG A 88 -8.47 -3.94 -1.41
N ILE A 89 -8.33 -5.13 -2.00
CA ILE A 89 -8.02 -6.37 -1.27
C ILE A 89 -6.63 -6.27 -0.65
N VAL A 90 -5.65 -5.82 -1.42
CA VAL A 90 -4.27 -5.58 -0.95
C VAL A 90 -4.23 -4.57 0.19
N PHE A 91 -4.97 -3.46 0.07
CA PHE A 91 -5.07 -2.47 1.15
C PHE A 91 -5.72 -3.06 2.41
N LYS A 92 -6.75 -3.90 2.26
CA LYS A 92 -7.38 -4.59 3.40
C LYS A 92 -6.42 -5.54 4.11
N PHE A 93 -5.57 -6.23 3.36
CA PHE A 93 -4.50 -7.03 3.93
C PHE A 93 -3.54 -6.17 4.77
N ALA A 94 -3.00 -5.09 4.19
CA ALA A 94 -2.07 -4.19 4.87
C ALA A 94 -2.66 -3.56 6.16
N GLN A 95 -3.94 -3.20 6.13
CA GLN A 95 -4.66 -2.75 7.33
C GLN A 95 -4.70 -3.83 8.42
N GLY A 96 -4.89 -5.10 8.04
CA GLY A 96 -4.86 -6.22 8.99
C GLY A 96 -3.46 -6.44 9.59
N GLU A 97 -2.41 -6.28 8.79
CA GLU A 97 -1.03 -6.36 9.26
C GLU A 97 -0.69 -5.24 10.25
N LEU A 98 -1.10 -4.01 9.95
CA LEU A 98 -0.95 -2.87 10.85
C LEU A 98 -1.67 -3.11 12.20
N LEU A 99 -2.91 -3.59 12.17
CA LEU A 99 -3.67 -3.95 13.37
C LEU A 99 -2.94 -5.02 14.20
N PHE A 100 -2.40 -6.04 13.54
CA PHE A 100 -1.64 -7.10 14.20
C PHE A 100 -0.41 -6.54 14.93
N LEU A 101 0.39 -5.72 14.24
CA LEU A 101 1.60 -5.10 14.78
C LEU A 101 1.32 -4.09 15.90
N GLN A 102 0.14 -3.46 15.90
CA GLN A 102 -0.32 -2.57 16.96
C GLN A 102 -0.89 -3.33 18.18
N GLY A 103 -0.84 -4.66 18.19
CA GLY A 103 -1.25 -5.49 19.32
C GLY A 103 -2.67 -6.06 19.21
N ASN A 104 -3.47 -5.63 18.23
CA ASN A 104 -4.78 -6.22 17.95
C ASN A 104 -4.63 -7.47 17.06
N LYS A 105 -3.90 -8.46 17.58
CA LYS A 105 -3.43 -9.65 16.83
C LYS A 105 -4.58 -10.44 16.21
N GLU A 106 -5.66 -10.70 16.95
CA GLU A 106 -6.76 -11.53 16.48
C GLU A 106 -7.51 -10.89 15.30
N ASN A 107 -7.92 -9.62 15.43
CA ASN A 107 -8.63 -8.92 14.37
C ASN A 107 -7.73 -8.68 13.16
N GLY A 108 -6.46 -8.35 13.38
CA GLY A 108 -5.48 -8.18 12.31
C GLY A 108 -5.31 -9.47 11.49
N LEU A 109 -5.12 -10.61 12.17
CA LEU A 109 -4.98 -11.91 11.51
C LEU A 109 -6.26 -12.32 10.77
N LYS A 110 -7.42 -12.10 11.37
CA LYS A 110 -8.72 -12.36 10.73
C LYS A 110 -8.86 -11.56 9.43
N GLN A 111 -8.51 -10.28 9.46
CA GLN A 111 -8.62 -9.40 8.30
C GLN A 111 -7.62 -9.78 7.19
N MET A 112 -6.37 -10.11 7.52
CA MET A 112 -5.39 -10.60 6.53
C MET A 112 -5.87 -11.90 5.87
N LYS A 113 -6.37 -12.87 6.65
CA LYS A 113 -6.90 -14.14 6.12
C LYS A 113 -8.11 -13.94 5.21
N GLN A 114 -8.99 -12.99 5.54
CA GLN A 114 -10.12 -12.64 4.67
C GLN A 114 -9.65 -12.09 3.32
N ALA A 115 -8.63 -11.21 3.31
CA ALA A 115 -8.07 -10.70 2.07
C ALA A 115 -7.45 -11.81 1.20
N VAL A 116 -6.68 -12.72 1.80
CA VAL A 116 -6.15 -13.91 1.11
C VAL A 116 -7.27 -14.78 0.55
N HIS A 117 -8.33 -15.02 1.33
CA HIS A 117 -9.47 -15.81 0.89
C HIS A 117 -10.19 -15.19 -0.32
N ILE A 118 -10.36 -13.86 -0.36
CA ILE A 118 -10.94 -13.19 -1.53
C ILE A 118 -10.06 -13.41 -2.77
N LEU A 119 -8.73 -13.32 -2.66
CA LEU A 119 -7.84 -13.61 -3.78
C LEU A 119 -7.97 -15.06 -4.27
N GLN A 120 -8.15 -16.02 -3.36
CA GLN A 120 -8.39 -17.41 -3.72
C GLN A 120 -9.73 -17.58 -4.46
N LEU A 121 -10.80 -16.93 -3.99
CA LEU A 121 -12.12 -16.98 -4.63
C LEU A 121 -12.14 -16.36 -6.03
N LEU A 122 -11.23 -15.43 -6.31
CA LEU A 122 -11.09 -14.77 -7.61
C LEU A 122 -10.04 -15.42 -8.51
N ASP A 123 -9.58 -16.64 -8.18
CA ASP A 123 -8.54 -17.35 -8.93
C ASP A 123 -7.26 -16.52 -9.15
N CYS A 124 -6.89 -15.74 -8.13
CA CYS A 124 -5.64 -14.99 -8.09
C CYS A 124 -4.58 -15.75 -7.28
N GLN A 125 -4.32 -17.02 -7.62
CA GLN A 125 -3.51 -17.94 -6.81
C GLN A 125 -2.11 -17.39 -6.49
N THR A 126 -1.40 -16.81 -7.47
CA THR A 126 -0.07 -16.24 -7.25
C THR A 126 -0.08 -15.13 -6.19
N SER A 127 -1.06 -14.23 -6.23
CA SER A 127 -1.22 -13.19 -5.20
C SER A 127 -1.62 -13.78 -3.86
N ALA A 128 -2.55 -14.75 -3.85
CA ALA A 128 -2.98 -15.41 -2.62
C ALA A 128 -1.82 -16.09 -1.90
N GLU A 129 -0.98 -16.83 -2.63
CA GLU A 129 0.23 -17.48 -2.10
C GLU A 129 1.23 -16.46 -1.55
N TYR A 130 1.47 -15.37 -2.28
CA TYR A 130 2.35 -14.29 -1.82
C TYR A 130 1.91 -13.72 -0.47
N TYR A 131 0.63 -13.36 -0.32
CA TYR A 131 0.11 -12.79 0.93
C TYR A 131 -0.02 -13.82 2.05
N GLN A 132 -0.30 -15.09 1.72
CA GLN A 132 -0.28 -16.19 2.69
C GLN A 132 1.13 -16.39 3.29
N ASN A 133 2.17 -16.38 2.45
CA ASN A 133 3.56 -16.42 2.89
C ASN A 133 3.91 -15.21 3.78
N GLY A 134 3.35 -14.03 3.47
CA GLY A 134 3.47 -12.83 4.31
C GLY A 134 2.94 -13.04 5.73
N ILE A 135 1.75 -13.64 5.87
CA ILE A 135 1.16 -13.99 7.18
C ILE A 135 2.08 -14.95 7.95
N GLU A 136 2.57 -15.99 7.28
CA GLU A 136 3.43 -17.00 7.92
C GLU A 136 4.76 -16.41 8.40
N LYS A 137 5.36 -15.51 7.63
CA LYS A 137 6.56 -14.77 8.03
C LYS A 137 6.28 -13.89 9.24
N LEU A 138 5.21 -13.11 9.20
CA LEU A 138 4.81 -12.21 10.29
C LEU A 138 4.62 -12.95 11.62
N LEU A 139 4.01 -14.14 11.58
CA LEU A 139 3.79 -15.01 12.75
C LEU A 139 5.07 -15.66 13.29
N LYS A 140 6.11 -15.82 12.47
CA LYS A 140 7.42 -16.33 12.94
C LYS A 140 8.24 -15.25 13.63
N GLU A 141 8.02 -13.98 13.28
CA GLU A 141 8.80 -12.83 13.76
C GLU A 141 8.19 -12.15 15.01
N ASN A 142 6.98 -12.50 15.45
CA ASN A 142 6.23 -11.82 16.54
C ASN A 142 5.37 -12.77 17.41
#